data_AF-A0A5B7LI94-F1
#
_entry.id   AF-A0A5B7LI94-F1
#
_cell.length_a   1.000
_cell.length_b   1.000
_cell.length_c   1.000
_cell.angle_alpha   90.00
_cell.angle_beta   90.00
_cell.angle_gamma   90.00
#
_symmetry.space_group_name_H-M   'P 1'
#
loop_
_entity.id
_entity.type
_entity.pdbx_description
1 polymer ?
#
loop_
_entity_poly.entity_id
_entity_poly.type
_entity_poly.pdbx_seq_one_letter_code
_entity_poly.pdbx_strand_id
1 'polypeptide(L)'
;VPGNELQIYTWMDATLRELTGLIKEVNIESRVRGTTFDFVLVSPEYNCPRFNAFEIGLTVAGNRSPDDSKTLGNTRFSIGDYLDVRITPPERFMRRPAPMRYLKKKKPFTH
;
A
#
# COMPACT_ATOMS: atom_id res chain seq x y z
N VAL A 1 1.11 4.04 18.02
CA VAL A 1 0.90 3.84 16.57
C VAL A 1 2.26 3.60 15.93
N PRO A 2 2.40 2.77 14.88
CA PRO A 2 3.67 2.52 14.22
C PRO A 2 4.29 3.81 13.67
N GLY A 3 5.63 3.89 13.60
CA GLY A 3 6.33 5.11 13.15
C GLY A 3 6.18 5.45 11.66
N ASN A 4 5.61 4.54 10.85
CA ASN A 4 5.39 4.70 9.41
C ASN A 4 3.90 4.95 9.11
N GLU A 5 3.32 5.96 9.75
CA GLU A 5 1.92 6.37 9.55
C GLU A 5 1.82 7.42 8.44
N LEU A 6 0.82 7.29 7.56
CA LEU A 6 0.47 8.29 6.55
C LEU A 6 -0.87 8.93 6.92
N GLN A 7 -0.85 10.24 7.16
CA GLN A 7 -2.07 11.01 7.42
C GLN A 7 -2.63 11.62 6.14
N ILE A 8 -3.92 11.40 5.90
CA ILE A 8 -4.63 11.85 4.71
C ILE A 8 -5.85 12.65 5.15
N TYR A 9 -5.98 13.89 4.66
CA TYR A 9 -7.22 14.66 4.80
C TYR A 9 -8.13 14.36 3.62
N THR A 10 -9.29 13.76 3.89
CA THR A 10 -10.23 13.32 2.87
C THR A 10 -11.67 13.28 3.39
N TRP A 11 -12.60 12.87 2.54
CA TRP A 11 -14.04 12.83 2.80
C TRP A 11 -14.58 11.39 2.74
N MET A 12 -15.81 11.18 3.19
CA MET A 12 -16.43 9.84 3.22
C MET A 12 -16.70 9.26 1.81
N ASP A 13 -16.75 10.10 0.78
CA ASP A 13 -16.87 9.67 -0.62
C ASP A 13 -15.53 9.26 -1.25
N ALA A 14 -14.42 9.38 -0.52
CA ALA A 14 -13.11 8.98 -1.02
C ALA A 14 -13.06 7.48 -1.32
N THR A 15 -12.57 7.15 -2.51
CA THR A 15 -12.50 5.79 -3.03
C THR A 15 -11.20 5.09 -2.66
N LEU A 16 -11.21 3.75 -2.60
CA LEU A 16 -9.97 2.98 -2.42
C LEU A 16 -8.93 3.29 -3.51
N ARG A 17 -9.39 3.59 -4.73
CA ARG A 17 -8.49 3.98 -5.82
C ARG A 17 -7.78 5.31 -5.56
N GLU A 18 -8.46 6.30 -4.99
CA GLU A 18 -7.87 7.59 -4.63
C GLU A 18 -6.86 7.42 -3.49
N LEU A 19 -7.20 6.63 -2.46
CA LEU A 19 -6.28 6.29 -1.37
C LEU A 19 -5.02 5.60 -1.89
N THR A 20 -5.16 4.63 -2.81
CA THR A 20 -4.03 4.01 -3.50
C THR A 20 -3.20 5.01 -4.30
N GLY A 21 -3.82 6.04 -4.88
CA GLY A 21 -3.12 7.14 -5.56
C GLY A 21 -2.19 7.89 -4.62
N LEU A 22 -2.72 8.30 -3.47
CA LEU A 22 -1.97 9.04 -2.44
C LEU A 22 -0.82 8.20 -1.86
N ILE A 23 -1.03 6.90 -1.60
CA ILE A 23 0.01 6.00 -1.12
C ILE A 23 1.17 5.91 -2.12
N LYS A 24 0.88 5.89 -3.43
CA LYS A 24 1.90 5.83 -4.49
C LYS A 24 2.72 7.12 -4.62
N GLU A 25 2.20 8.25 -4.17
CA GLU A 25 2.95 9.51 -4.13
C GLU A 25 4.07 9.45 -3.11
N VAL A 26 3.81 8.80 -1.96
CA VAL A 26 4.76 8.65 -0.85
C VAL A 26 5.67 7.42 -1.03
N ASN A 27 5.11 6.28 -1.41
CA ASN A 27 5.85 5.04 -1.66
C ASN A 27 5.98 4.77 -3.16
N ILE A 28 7.04 5.30 -3.78
CA ILE A 28 7.28 5.20 -5.23
C ILE A 28 7.42 3.74 -5.69
N GLU A 29 7.97 2.84 -4.86
CA GLU A 29 8.16 1.43 -5.21
C GLU A 29 6.82 0.71 -5.42
N SER A 30 5.76 1.18 -4.78
CA SER A 30 4.40 0.63 -4.92
C SER A 30 3.74 0.92 -6.28
N ARG A 31 4.33 1.78 -7.12
CA ARG A 31 3.81 2.12 -8.46
C ARG A 31 3.95 1.00 -9.49
N VAL A 32 4.76 -0.02 -9.18
CA VAL A 32 4.99 -1.16 -10.08
C VAL A 32 3.64 -1.79 -10.48
N ARG A 33 3.44 -1.97 -11.79
CA ARG A 33 2.20 -2.57 -12.30
C ARG A 33 2.04 -3.99 -11.77
N GLY A 34 0.88 -4.27 -11.17
CA GLY A 34 0.58 -5.55 -10.52
C GLY A 34 0.83 -5.57 -9.02
N THR A 35 1.33 -4.48 -8.42
CA THR A 35 1.36 -4.33 -6.96
C THR A 35 -0.07 -4.30 -6.44
N THR A 36 -0.39 -5.12 -5.44
CA THR A 36 -1.69 -5.14 -4.79
C THR A 36 -1.68 -4.30 -3.51
N PHE A 37 -2.80 -3.66 -3.22
CA PHE A 37 -3.04 -2.87 -2.01
C PHE A 37 -4.30 -3.44 -1.38
N ASP A 38 -4.13 -4.12 -0.26
CA ASP A 38 -5.20 -4.73 0.50
C ASP A 38 -5.52 -3.83 1.70
N PHE A 39 -6.77 -3.38 1.79
CA PHE A 39 -7.23 -2.38 2.75
C PHE A 39 -8.01 -3.05 3.88
N VAL A 40 -7.59 -2.78 5.11
CA VAL A 40 -8.22 -3.27 6.33
C VAL A 40 -8.57 -2.10 7.24
N LEU A 41 -9.82 -2.02 7.65
CA LEU A 41 -10.27 -1.10 8.68
C LEU A 41 -9.81 -1.62 10.04
N VAL A 42 -9.16 -0.78 10.83
CA VAL A 42 -8.71 -1.10 12.18
C VAL A 42 -9.42 -0.14 13.15
N SER A 43 -10.40 -0.66 13.87
CA SER A 43 -11.25 0.11 14.77
C SER A 43 -11.00 -0.29 16.24
N PRO A 44 -10.83 0.67 17.17
CA PRO A 44 -10.68 0.37 18.59
C PRO A 44 -12.00 -0.15 19.18
N GLU A 45 -11.92 -1.16 20.05
CA GLU A 45 -13.09 -1.67 20.76
C GLU A 45 -13.48 -0.74 21.91
N TYR A 46 -14.73 -0.28 21.95
CA TYR A 46 -15.23 0.57 23.03
C TYR A 46 -15.22 -0.26 24.32
N ASN A 47 -14.37 0.11 25.29
CA ASN A 47 -14.15 -0.54 26.59
C ASN A 47 -13.12 -1.68 26.65
N CYS A 48 -12.36 -1.95 25.59
CA CYS A 48 -11.28 -2.94 25.63
C CYS A 48 -10.03 -2.39 24.94
N PRO A 49 -8.80 -2.71 25.42
CA PRO A 49 -7.55 -2.34 24.74
C PRO A 49 -7.29 -3.23 23.51
N ARG A 50 -8.35 -3.61 22.80
CA ARG A 50 -8.32 -4.48 21.61
C ARG A 50 -8.74 -3.68 20.38
N PHE A 51 -8.27 -4.13 19.23
CA PHE A 51 -8.63 -3.59 17.94
C PHE A 51 -9.34 -4.66 17.13
N ASN A 52 -10.40 -4.26 16.45
CA ASN A 52 -11.11 -5.08 15.48
C ASN A 52 -10.60 -4.73 14.08
N ALA A 53 -10.38 -5.77 13.28
CA ALA A 53 -9.93 -5.63 11.90
C ALA A 53 -11.03 -6.10 10.95
N PHE A 54 -11.37 -5.29 9.95
CA PHE A 54 -12.35 -5.63 8.92
C PHE A 54 -11.76 -5.37 7.54
N GLU A 55 -11.71 -6.42 6.71
CA GLU A 55 -11.29 -6.28 5.32
C GLU A 55 -12.31 -5.40 4.56
N ILE A 56 -11.81 -4.36 3.88
CA ILE A 56 -12.61 -3.43 3.09
C ILE A 56 -12.60 -3.83 1.61
N GLY A 57 -11.42 -4.16 1.08
CA GLY A 57 -11.23 -4.55 -0.30
C GLY A 57 -9.81 -4.36 -0.80
N LEU A 58 -9.61 -4.68 -2.08
CA LEU A 58 -8.29 -4.72 -2.70
C LEU A 58 -8.23 -3.88 -3.97
N THR A 59 -7.13 -3.17 -4.18
CA THR A 59 -6.85 -2.48 -5.45
C THR A 59 -5.52 -2.96 -6.05
N VAL A 60 -5.35 -2.76 -7.36
CA VAL A 60 -4.15 -3.20 -8.07
C VAL A 60 -3.54 -2.05 -8.85
N ALA A 61 -2.23 -1.83 -8.71
CA ALA A 61 -1.52 -0.83 -9.49
C ALA A 61 -1.57 -1.16 -10.99
N GLY A 62 -2.12 -0.22 -11.78
CA GLY A 62 -2.12 -0.29 -13.23
C GLY A 62 -3.11 -1.29 -13.83
N ASN A 63 -4.00 -1.87 -13.02
CA ASN A 63 -5.13 -2.71 -13.46
C ASN A 63 -6.39 -2.25 -12.72
N ARG A 64 -7.57 -2.47 -13.32
CA ARG A 64 -8.84 -2.20 -12.63
C ARG A 64 -9.14 -3.31 -11.62
N SER A 65 -9.62 -2.94 -10.44
CA SER A 65 -10.16 -3.85 -9.42
C SER A 65 -11.66 -3.61 -9.24
N PRO A 66 -12.47 -4.64 -8.92
CA PRO A 66 -13.89 -4.45 -8.57
C PRO A 66 -14.10 -3.50 -7.39
N ASP A 67 -13.13 -3.42 -6.47
CA ASP A 67 -13.22 -2.60 -5.26
C ASP A 67 -12.74 -1.16 -5.46
N ASP A 68 -12.24 -0.80 -6.66
CA ASP A 68 -11.68 0.53 -6.92
C ASP A 68 -12.65 1.68 -6.61
N SER A 69 -13.95 1.45 -6.80
CA SER A 69 -15.02 2.43 -6.57
C SER A 69 -15.66 2.35 -5.19
N LYS A 70 -15.19 1.46 -4.30
CA LYS A 70 -15.68 1.45 -2.91
C LYS A 70 -15.22 2.72 -2.21
N THR A 71 -16.17 3.44 -1.63
CA THR A 71 -15.93 4.66 -0.87
C THR A 71 -15.82 4.34 0.62
N LEU A 72 -15.14 5.18 1.41
CA LEU A 72 -15.08 5.03 2.86
C LEU A 72 -16.48 4.97 3.50
N GLY A 73 -17.43 5.77 3.01
CA GLY A 73 -18.82 5.83 3.47
C GLY A 73 -19.64 4.58 3.14
N ASN A 74 -19.25 3.81 2.11
CA ASN A 74 -19.86 2.51 1.82
C ASN A 74 -19.27 1.38 2.68
N THR A 75 -18.32 1.68 3.56
CA THR A 75 -17.73 0.75 4.52
C THR A 75 -18.22 1.03 5.93
N ARG A 76 -17.65 0.35 6.93
CA ARG A 76 -17.93 0.60 8.35
C ARG A 76 -17.04 1.69 8.96
N PHE A 77 -16.29 2.43 8.14
CA PHE A 77 -15.37 3.46 8.59
C PHE A 77 -16.09 4.52 9.41
N SER A 78 -15.56 4.78 10.61
CA SER A 78 -15.96 5.86 11.50
C SER A 78 -14.76 6.77 11.77
N ILE A 79 -15.02 8.05 12.01
CA ILE A 79 -13.97 9.01 12.38
C ILE A 79 -13.29 8.52 13.66
N GLY A 80 -11.97 8.35 13.60
CA GLY A 80 -11.16 7.79 14.69
C GLY A 80 -10.69 6.35 14.43
N ASP A 81 -11.20 5.70 13.39
CA ASP A 81 -10.65 4.43 12.91
C ASP A 81 -9.35 4.65 12.12
N TYR A 82 -8.53 3.61 12.06
CA TYR A 82 -7.32 3.56 11.24
C TYR A 82 -7.57 2.70 10.00
N LEU A 83 -6.82 2.94 8.93
CA LEU A 83 -6.70 2.01 7.82
C LEU A 83 -5.30 1.40 7.83
N ASP A 84 -5.23 0.07 7.87
CA ASP A 84 -4.03 -0.67 7.55
C ASP A 84 -4.03 -1.04 6.06
N VAL A 85 -2.89 -0.88 5.40
CA VAL A 85 -2.76 -1.15 3.97
C VAL A 85 -1.57 -2.06 3.71
N ARG A 86 -1.86 -3.29 3.32
CA ARG A 86 -0.84 -4.26 2.93
C ARG A 86 -0.48 -4.09 1.46
N ILE A 87 0.76 -3.67 1.21
CA ILE A 87 1.31 -3.49 -0.14
C ILE A 87 2.11 -4.73 -0.53
N THR A 88 1.68 -5.46 -1.57
CA THR A 88 2.39 -6.65 -2.06
C THR A 88 2.87 -6.44 -3.49
N PRO A 89 4.19 -6.40 -3.75
CA PRO A 89 4.71 -6.26 -5.11
C PRO A 89 4.41 -7.51 -5.95
N PRO A 90 4.33 -7.40 -7.29
CA PRO A 90 4.04 -8.54 -8.14
C PRO A 90 5.21 -9.53 -8.14
N GLU A 91 4.91 -10.82 -8.23
CA GLU A 91 5.89 -11.90 -8.09
C GLU A 91 7.06 -11.84 -9.10
N ARG A 92 6.81 -11.27 -10.29
CA ARG A 92 7.86 -11.02 -11.30
C ARG A 92 8.95 -10.05 -10.81
N PHE A 93 8.62 -9.17 -9.87
CA PHE A 93 9.56 -8.23 -9.27
C PHE A 93 10.41 -8.88 -8.18
N MET A 94 9.85 -9.84 -7.42
CA MET A 94 10.61 -10.62 -6.42
C MET A 94 11.62 -11.57 -7.06
N ARG A 95 11.38 -12.04 -8.29
CA ARG A 95 12.26 -12.97 -9.02
C ARG A 95 13.39 -12.31 -9.81
N ARG A 96 13.47 -10.98 -9.89
CA ARG A 96 14.66 -10.32 -10.46
C ARG A 96 15.73 -10.26 -9.38
N PRO A 97 16.85 -11.01 -9.49
CA PRO A 97 18.02 -10.63 -8.70
C PRO A 97 18.30 -9.16 -9.00
N ALA A 98 18.63 -8.39 -7.95
CA ALA A 98 19.02 -6.99 -8.08
C ALA A 98 19.95 -6.83 -9.28
N PRO A 99 19.78 -5.81 -10.15
CA PRO A 99 20.68 -5.64 -11.27
C PRO A 99 22.09 -5.57 -10.70
N MET A 100 22.87 -6.62 -10.95
CA MET A 100 24.26 -6.73 -10.56
C MET A 100 24.94 -5.57 -11.28
N ARG A 101 25.10 -4.43 -10.59
CA ARG A 101 25.90 -3.31 -11.07
C ARG A 101 27.25 -3.93 -11.35
N TYR A 102 27.59 -4.11 -12.62
CA TYR A 102 28.88 -4.63 -13.02
C TYR A 102 29.94 -3.85 -12.25
N LEU A 103 30.57 -4.49 -11.25
CA LEU A 103 31.86 -4.03 -10.79
C LEU A 103 32.73 -4.06 -12.05
N LYS A 104 33.00 -2.87 -12.60
CA LYS A 104 34.08 -2.68 -13.57
C LYS A 104 35.32 -3.25 -12.89
N LYS A 105 35.70 -4.48 -13.25
CA LYS A 105 37.02 -5.03 -12.92
C LYS A 105 38.03 -4.02 -13.46
N LYS A 106 38.70 -3.28 -12.57
CA LYS A 106 39.90 -2.53 -12.94
C LYS A 106 40.89 -3.56 -13.50
N LYS A 107 41.28 -3.38 -14.77
CA LYS A 107 42.33 -4.19 -15.38
C LYS A 107 43.62 -4.01 -14.57
N PRO A 108 44.41 -5.07 -14.31
CA PRO A 108 45.72 -4.89 -13.72
C PRO A 108 46.62 -4.19 -14.74
N PHE A 109 47.26 -3.10 -14.34
CA PHE A 109 48.38 -2.52 -15.06
C PHE A 109 49.61 -3.39 -14.77
N THR A 110 50.16 -4.01 -15.80
CA THR A 110 51.50 -4.59 -15.80
C THR A 110 52.38 -3.73 -16.70
N HIS A 111 53.44 -3.16 -16.13
CA HIS A 111 54.76 -3.02 -16.74
C HIS A 111 55.79 -2.95 -15.62
#